data_AF-A0A7S1AAK2-F1
#
_entry.id   AF-A0A7S1AAK2-F1
#
_cell.length_a   1.000
_cell.length_b   1.000
_cell.length_c   1.000
_cell.angle_alpha   90.00
_cell.angle_beta   90.00
_cell.angle_gamma   90.00
#
_symmetry.space_group_name_H-M   'P 1'
#
loop_
_entity.id
_entity.type
_entity.pdbx_description
1 polymer ?
#
loop_
_entity_poly.entity_id
_entity_poly.type
_entity_poly.pdbx_seq_one_letter_code
_entity_poly.pdbx_strand_id
1 'polypeptide(L)'
;TCVVDACGHSTQLSLPGFGVHPWYAHAVTEGWLERLRALLEHHPHALVGEVGLDKIFRTKETRKCEYQAQQVVFQAQLKLAADLCRPVSVHCVQSWGKMAEILEQRAKAGSLPPAIALHSWGGPPEW
;
A
#
# COMPACT_ATOMS: atom_id res chain seq x y z
N THR A 1 -11.41 -2.42 -12.77
CA THR A 1 -12.46 -1.89 -11.89
C THR A 1 -13.39 -3.02 -11.51
N CYS A 2 -13.24 -3.59 -10.31
CA CYS A 2 -14.19 -4.58 -9.81
C CYS A 2 -15.11 -3.85 -8.84
N VAL A 3 -16.32 -3.53 -9.28
CA VAL A 3 -17.41 -3.04 -8.44
C VAL A 3 -18.33 -4.22 -8.21
N VAL A 4 -18.44 -4.67 -6.96
CA VAL A 4 -19.52 -5.56 -6.52
C VAL A 4 -20.58 -4.68 -5.89
N ASP A 5 -21.75 -4.61 -6.51
CA ASP A 5 -22.92 -3.92 -5.99
C ASP A 5 -23.75 -4.93 -5.18
N ALA A 6 -24.02 -4.61 -3.92
CA ALA A 6 -24.87 -5.41 -3.04
C ALA A 6 -25.91 -4.47 -2.42
N CYS A 7 -27.14 -4.56 -2.95
CA CYS A 7 -28.28 -3.79 -2.51
C CYS A 7 -28.86 -4.35 -1.20
N GLY A 8 -29.08 -3.49 -0.20
CA GLY A 8 -29.96 -3.79 0.96
C GLY A 8 -29.50 -3.22 2.31
N HIS A 9 -29.90 -1.98 2.61
CA HIS A 9 -30.01 -1.38 3.96
C HIS A 9 -29.04 -1.85 5.06
N SER A 10 -27.76 -1.74 4.78
CA SER A 10 -26.72 -1.42 5.77
C SER A 10 -26.00 -0.21 5.19
N THR A 11 -25.74 0.85 5.97
CA THR A 11 -24.77 1.86 5.55
C THR A 11 -23.41 1.20 5.58
N GLN A 12 -23.13 0.36 4.57
CA GLN A 12 -21.85 -0.24 4.34
C GLN A 12 -20.93 0.90 3.95
N LEU A 13 -20.23 1.45 4.94
CA LEU A 13 -19.16 2.42 4.74
C LEU A 13 -18.02 1.69 4.01
N SER A 14 -18.12 1.60 2.69
CA SER A 14 -17.00 1.21 1.84
C SER A 14 -16.06 2.41 1.80
N LEU A 15 -14.98 2.36 2.59
CA LEU A 15 -13.91 3.34 2.50
C LEU A 15 -13.03 2.95 1.31
N PRO A 16 -12.90 3.81 0.27
CA PRO A 16 -12.04 3.50 -0.85
C PRO A 16 -10.57 3.53 -0.41
N GLY A 17 -9.78 2.60 -0.96
CA GLY A 17 -8.32 2.61 -0.86
C GLY A 17 -7.72 3.07 -2.19
N PHE A 18 -6.80 4.03 -2.14
CA PHE A 18 -6.00 4.42 -3.29
C PHE A 18 -4.53 4.10 -3.05
N GLY A 19 -3.92 3.40 -4.00
CA GLY A 19 -2.52 3.04 -3.93
C GLY A 19 -2.08 2.21 -5.13
N VAL A 20 -0.77 2.04 -5.23
CA VAL A 20 -0.10 1.16 -6.19
C VAL A 20 0.26 -0.13 -5.46
N HIS A 21 -0.43 -1.21 -5.84
CA HIS A 21 -0.15 -2.56 -5.39
C HIS A 21 1.27 -3.00 -5.84
N PRO A 22 2.04 -3.79 -5.07
CA PRO A 22 3.38 -4.22 -5.42
C PRO A 22 3.50 -4.84 -6.82
N TRP A 23 2.45 -5.48 -7.30
CA TRP A 23 2.43 -6.08 -8.64
C TRP A 23 2.58 -5.04 -9.77
N TYR A 24 2.14 -3.80 -9.55
CA TYR A 24 2.20 -2.72 -10.53
C TYR A 24 3.32 -1.71 -10.26
N ALA A 25 4.13 -1.91 -9.21
CA ALA A 25 5.17 -0.96 -8.82
C ALA A 25 6.20 -0.67 -9.93
N HIS A 26 6.47 -1.65 -10.79
CA HIS A 26 7.37 -1.51 -11.94
C HIS A 26 6.80 -0.71 -13.11
N ALA A 27 5.48 -0.48 -13.12
CA ALA A 27 4.76 0.16 -14.21
C ALA A 27 4.32 1.60 -13.89
N VAL A 28 4.75 2.15 -12.74
CA VAL A 28 4.46 3.54 -12.40
C VAL A 28 5.16 4.49 -13.38
N THR A 29 4.44 5.52 -13.82
CA THR A 29 4.94 6.53 -14.75
C THR A 29 5.20 7.85 -14.03
N GLU A 30 5.92 8.77 -14.67
CA GLU A 30 6.13 10.12 -14.13
C GLU A 30 4.81 10.77 -13.65
N GLY A 31 4.87 11.50 -12.54
CA GLY A 31 3.71 12.15 -11.93
C GLY A 31 2.76 11.23 -11.15
N TRP A 32 3.07 9.94 -10.98
CA TRP A 32 2.15 8.99 -10.34
C TRP A 32 1.84 9.34 -8.88
N LEU A 33 2.83 9.85 -8.14
CA LEU A 33 2.68 10.15 -6.72
C LEU A 33 1.82 11.40 -6.51
N GLU A 34 1.97 12.38 -7.39
CA GLU A 34 1.19 13.61 -7.46
C GLU A 34 -0.27 13.30 -7.80
N ARG A 35 -0.51 12.40 -8.75
CA ARG A 35 -1.86 11.91 -9.05
C ARG A 35 -2.49 11.17 -7.86
N LEU A 36 -1.71 10.33 -7.18
CA LEU A 36 -2.18 9.62 -5.98
C LEU A 36 -2.53 10.61 -4.86
N ARG A 37 -1.68 11.62 -4.62
CA ARG A 37 -1.96 12.70 -3.67
C ARG A 37 -3.26 13.41 -4.01
N ALA A 38 -3.44 13.83 -5.27
CA ALA A 38 -4.66 14.52 -5.70
C ALA A 38 -5.93 13.67 -5.47
N LEU A 39 -5.86 12.35 -5.72
CA LEU A 39 -6.97 11.43 -5.40
C LEU A 39 -7.28 11.37 -3.89
N LEU A 40 -6.25 11.29 -3.05
CA LEU A 40 -6.42 11.23 -1.58
C LEU A 40 -6.90 12.55 -0.97
N GLU A 41 -6.55 13.68 -1.58
CA GLU A 41 -7.06 15.00 -1.20
C GLU A 41 -8.51 15.19 -1.65
N HIS A 42 -8.87 14.70 -2.84
CA HIS A 42 -10.25 14.71 -3.34
C HIS A 42 -11.18 13.76 -2.57
N HIS A 43 -10.65 12.67 -2.01
CA HIS A 43 -11.39 11.70 -1.23
C HIS A 43 -10.93 11.70 0.24
N PRO A 44 -11.44 12.62 1.07
CA PRO A 44 -10.88 12.88 2.40
C PRO A 44 -11.11 11.77 3.43
N HIS A 45 -11.82 10.69 3.09
CA HIS A 45 -12.00 9.52 3.95
C HIS A 45 -11.30 8.27 3.40
N ALA A 46 -10.62 8.39 2.25
CA ALA A 46 -9.89 7.28 1.66
C ALA A 46 -8.65 6.92 2.48
N LEU A 47 -8.30 5.64 2.46
CA LEU A 47 -7.04 5.12 2.98
C LEU A 47 -5.99 5.02 1.86
N VAL A 48 -4.73 4.86 2.24
CA VAL A 48 -3.67 4.50 1.28
C VAL A 48 -3.58 2.98 1.21
N GLY A 49 -3.88 2.40 0.06
CA GLY A 49 -4.00 0.94 -0.07
C GLY A 49 -4.59 0.50 -1.39
N GLU A 50 -4.35 -0.72 -1.83
CA GLU A 50 -3.45 -1.72 -1.22
C GLU A 50 -1.99 -1.47 -1.64
N VAL A 51 -1.06 -1.42 -0.68
CA VAL A 51 0.37 -1.12 -0.92
C VAL A 51 1.25 -2.17 -0.24
N GLY A 52 2.52 -2.32 -0.61
CA GLY A 52 3.42 -3.19 0.15
C GLY A 52 4.43 -3.95 -0.71
N LEU A 53 4.74 -5.19 -0.30
CA LEU A 53 5.81 -6.00 -0.86
C LEU A 53 5.35 -7.43 -1.13
N ASP A 54 5.71 -7.94 -2.30
CA ASP A 54 5.41 -9.29 -2.75
C ASP A 54 6.66 -9.92 -3.40
N LYS A 55 7.35 -10.77 -2.64
CA LYS A 55 8.61 -11.39 -3.08
C LYS A 55 8.41 -12.54 -4.08
N ILE A 56 7.19 -13.09 -4.16
CA ILE A 56 6.87 -14.21 -5.05
C ILE A 56 6.36 -13.75 -6.41
N PHE A 57 5.76 -12.55 -6.48
CA PHE A 57 5.21 -12.01 -7.70
C PHE A 57 6.29 -11.88 -8.79
N ARG A 58 5.92 -12.28 -10.01
CA ARG A 58 6.72 -12.16 -11.21
C ARG A 58 5.88 -11.47 -12.27
N THR A 59 6.43 -10.44 -12.91
CA THR A 59 5.76 -9.74 -14.01
C THR A 59 5.46 -10.70 -15.16
N LYS A 60 4.49 -10.37 -16.01
CA LYS A 60 4.16 -11.22 -17.16
C LYS A 60 5.21 -11.06 -18.25
N GLU A 61 5.75 -9.85 -18.38
CA GLU A 61 6.63 -9.40 -19.45
C GLU A 61 8.08 -9.84 -19.21
N THR A 62 8.63 -9.54 -18.03
CA THR A 62 10.04 -9.85 -17.72
C THR A 62 10.19 -11.19 -17.01
N ARG A 63 9.09 -11.76 -16.47
CA ARG A 63 9.10 -12.96 -15.63
C ARG A 63 10.04 -12.82 -14.42
N LYS A 64 10.37 -11.59 -14.02
CA LYS A 64 11.21 -11.28 -12.86
C LYS A 64 10.39 -10.70 -11.73
N CYS A 65 10.91 -10.82 -10.51
CA CYS A 65 10.41 -10.07 -9.37
C CYS A 65 11.06 -8.68 -9.38
N GLU A 66 10.27 -7.65 -9.65
CA GLU A 66 10.70 -6.25 -9.66
C GLU A 66 10.74 -5.67 -8.24
N TYR A 67 11.44 -6.38 -7.35
CA TYR A 67 11.38 -6.16 -5.90
C TYR A 67 11.92 -4.79 -5.47
N GLN A 68 12.91 -4.27 -6.21
CA GLN A 68 13.42 -2.93 -5.94
C GLN A 68 12.36 -1.85 -6.23
N ALA A 69 11.62 -2.00 -7.34
CA ALA A 69 10.53 -1.09 -7.66
C ALA A 69 9.43 -1.13 -6.60
N GLN A 70 9.08 -2.32 -6.10
CA GLN A 70 8.13 -2.48 -4.98
C GLN A 70 8.57 -1.69 -3.74
N GLN A 71 9.84 -1.82 -3.32
CA GLN A 71 10.37 -1.11 -2.15
C GLN A 71 10.35 0.41 -2.32
N VAL A 72 10.70 0.92 -3.50
CA VAL A 72 10.68 2.36 -3.79
C VAL A 72 9.25 2.90 -3.73
N VAL A 73 8.32 2.23 -4.41
CA VAL A 73 6.91 2.65 -4.46
C VAL A 73 6.25 2.51 -3.09
N PHE A 74 6.52 1.44 -2.34
CA PHE A 74 5.97 1.25 -1.00
C PHE A 74 6.43 2.34 -0.04
N GLN A 75 7.72 2.68 -0.05
CA GLN A 75 8.25 3.77 0.77
C GLN A 75 7.62 5.11 0.39
N ALA A 76 7.52 5.44 -0.90
CA ALA A 76 6.89 6.69 -1.32
C ALA A 76 5.42 6.80 -0.83
N GLN A 77 4.66 5.70 -0.90
CA GLN A 77 3.27 5.67 -0.43
C GLN A 77 3.14 5.75 1.09
N LEU A 78 4.03 5.11 1.86
CA LEU A 78 4.07 5.27 3.31
C LEU A 78 4.39 6.71 3.72
N LYS A 79 5.30 7.37 2.99
CA LYS A 79 5.60 8.79 3.23
C LYS A 79 4.37 9.64 2.97
N LEU A 80 3.71 9.44 1.83
CA LEU A 80 2.51 10.18 1.47
C LEU A 80 1.38 9.98 2.50
N ALA A 81 1.20 8.75 2.98
CA ALA A 81 0.23 8.43 4.01
C ALA A 81 0.52 9.15 5.33
N ALA A 82 1.79 9.19 5.76
CA ALA A 82 2.19 9.96 6.94
C ALA A 82 1.96 11.47 6.75
N ASP A 83 2.38 12.03 5.61
CA ASP A 83 2.22 13.45 5.29
C ASP A 83 0.74 13.89 5.28
N LEU A 84 -0.17 12.98 4.89
CA LEU A 84 -1.62 13.23 4.83
C LEU A 84 -2.39 12.69 6.05
N CYS A 85 -1.69 12.17 7.07
CA CYS A 85 -2.30 11.51 8.23
C CYS A 85 -3.34 10.44 7.85
N ARG A 86 -3.01 9.59 6.87
CA ARG A 86 -3.89 8.52 6.35
C ARG A 86 -3.54 7.14 6.89
N PRO A 87 -4.52 6.32 7.28
CA PRO A 87 -4.29 4.91 7.56
C PRO A 87 -3.84 4.18 6.28
N VAL A 88 -3.07 3.10 6.45
CA VAL A 88 -2.52 2.32 5.33
C VAL A 88 -2.97 0.86 5.41
N SER A 89 -3.39 0.30 4.27
CA SER A 89 -3.60 -1.15 4.10
C SER A 89 -2.40 -1.77 3.37
N VAL A 90 -1.72 -2.71 4.04
CA VAL A 90 -0.42 -3.25 3.62
C VAL A 90 -0.50 -4.73 3.25
N HIS A 91 -0.14 -5.05 2.00
CA HIS A 91 0.15 -6.38 1.45
C HIS A 91 1.59 -6.80 1.74
N CYS A 92 1.77 -8.00 2.28
CA CYS A 92 3.10 -8.53 2.54
C CYS A 92 3.15 -10.04 2.28
N VAL A 93 3.87 -10.45 1.24
CA VAL A 93 4.07 -11.88 0.91
C VAL A 93 5.56 -12.21 0.85
N GLN A 94 5.98 -13.12 1.75
CA GLN A 94 7.37 -13.56 1.92
C GLN A 94 8.39 -12.40 2.07
N SER A 95 7.95 -11.30 2.68
CA SER A 95 8.72 -10.04 2.77
C SER A 95 8.67 -9.39 4.16
N TRP A 96 8.22 -10.13 5.19
CA TRP A 96 8.03 -9.61 6.56
C TRP A 96 9.24 -8.85 7.09
N GLY A 97 10.44 -9.45 7.07
CA GLY A 97 11.66 -8.82 7.57
C GLY A 97 12.07 -7.53 6.83
N LYS A 98 11.74 -7.38 5.54
CA LYS A 98 12.02 -6.14 4.81
C LYS A 98 10.92 -5.09 5.06
N MET A 99 9.66 -5.49 5.13
CA MET A 99 8.56 -4.60 5.49
C MET A 99 8.78 -4.00 6.88
N ALA A 100 9.09 -4.86 7.86
CA ALA A 100 9.54 -4.54 9.21
C ALA A 100 10.60 -3.45 9.26
N GLU A 101 11.72 -3.68 8.57
CA GLU A 101 12.85 -2.77 8.49
C GLU A 101 12.43 -1.39 7.95
N ILE A 102 11.62 -1.36 6.89
CA ILE A 102 11.11 -0.10 6.32
C ILE A 102 10.21 0.65 7.32
N LEU A 103 9.32 -0.05 8.02
CA LEU A 103 8.44 0.57 9.01
C LEU A 103 9.21 1.10 10.22
N GLU A 104 10.19 0.35 10.71
CA GLU A 104 11.06 0.76 11.81
C GLU A 104 11.89 2.01 11.45
N GLN A 105 12.48 2.03 10.25
CA GLN A 105 13.21 3.21 9.75
C GLN A 105 12.32 4.45 9.70
N ARG A 106 11.05 4.30 9.28
CA ARG A 106 10.09 5.41 9.23
C ARG A 106 9.64 5.87 10.59
N ALA A 107 9.41 4.94 11.52
CA ALA A 107 9.10 5.25 12.90
C ALA A 107 10.22 6.08 13.55
N LYS A 108 11.49 5.65 13.36
CA LYS A 108 12.67 6.40 13.81
C LYS A 108 12.76 7.80 13.19
N ALA A 109 12.32 7.95 11.94
CA ALA A 109 12.28 9.23 11.25
C ALA A 109 11.02 10.09 11.55
N GLY A 110 10.12 9.64 12.44
CA GLY A 110 8.87 10.36 12.75
C GLY A 110 7.89 10.45 11.58
N SER A 111 7.96 9.53 10.62
CA SER A 111 7.20 9.53 9.36
C SER A 111 6.34 8.27 9.19
N LEU A 112 5.87 7.71 10.30
CA LEU A 112 4.97 6.57 10.30
C LEU A 112 3.52 7.03 10.11
N PRO A 113 2.72 6.35 9.27
CA PRO A 113 1.28 6.60 9.19
C PRO A 113 0.58 6.38 10.54
N PRO A 114 -0.58 7.03 10.79
CA PRO A 114 -1.30 6.93 12.06
C PRO A 114 -1.83 5.53 12.38
N ALA A 115 -2.06 4.69 11.37
CA ALA A 115 -2.45 3.30 11.53
C ALA A 115 -2.01 2.47 10.33
N ILE A 116 -1.64 1.21 10.58
CA ILE A 116 -1.22 0.25 9.55
C ILE A 116 -2.02 -1.04 9.76
N ALA A 117 -2.79 -1.42 8.74
CA ALA A 117 -3.54 -2.67 8.71
C ALA A 117 -2.85 -3.66 7.76
N LEU A 118 -2.42 -4.80 8.29
CA LEU A 118 -1.91 -5.92 7.50
C LEU A 118 -3.08 -6.80 7.10
N HIS A 119 -3.35 -6.89 5.81
CA HIS A 119 -4.38 -7.80 5.31
C HIS A 119 -3.75 -9.14 4.90
N SER A 120 -4.49 -10.24 5.05
CA SER A 120 -4.00 -11.61 4.79
C SER A 120 -2.72 -11.99 5.56
N TRP A 121 -2.73 -11.80 6.89
CA TRP A 121 -1.62 -12.19 7.76
C TRP A 121 -1.27 -13.68 7.63
N GLY A 122 -0.02 -13.95 7.26
CA GLY A 122 0.59 -15.29 7.24
C GLY A 122 2.00 -15.28 7.83
N GLY A 123 2.30 -14.27 8.68
CA GLY A 123 3.57 -14.13 9.40
C GLY A 123 3.63 -15.02 10.64
N PRO A 124 4.82 -15.22 11.22
CA PRO A 124 4.98 -16.04 12.41
C PRO A 124 4.49 -15.28 13.67
N PRO A 125 4.03 -15.97 14.72
CA PRO A 125 3.36 -15.35 15.87
C PRO A 125 4.25 -14.45 16.75
N GLU A 126 5.58 -14.52 16.60
CA GLU A 126 6.55 -13.74 17.36
C GLU A 126 6.74 -12.27 16.91
N TRP A 127 5.85 -11.75 16.06
CA TRP A 127 5.89 -10.40 15.49
C TRP A 127 4.81 -9.48 16.07
#